data_AF-A0A285NU54-F1
#
_entry.id   AF-A0A285NU54-F1
#
_cell.length_a   1.000
_cell.length_b   1.000
_cell.length_c   1.000
_cell.angle_alpha   90.00
_cell.angle_beta   90.00
_cell.angle_gamma   90.00
#
_symmetry.space_group_name_H-M   'P 1'
#
loop_
_entity.id
_entity.type
_entity.pdbx_description
1 polymer ?
#
loop_
_entity_poly.entity_id
_entity_poly.type
_entity_poly.pdbx_seq_one_letter_code
_entity_poly.pdbx_strand_id
1 'polypeptide(L)'
;MDEQELRAGLQEAGLSQYEADAYLAVLERGTAPAVKIAEQTGIPKSRIYDVLEDLEREDYVETFEQDSALSARPRDPSEVMADLQQRANRLATTAEAIEDRWERPEISGHKITIVKRFDSVIEQFRAAAEEATNRIQIAVSPSQFEAVRPALADAVDRGVFVKLTLATGLEDPHAVEDIAFADVATEARHRTLPAPFTALVDRTHTFFSSESHPSDQYGIIIDDQTLTYVFHWYFQSALWGTWQPVYDAVDDGIKREYVDIRECVQDIAPIVNDGTTIPATVNGFDIRTGEEVTLSGEITEIISAGMPDTDGSLTLTQLAGQATLVLESDGREYGIGGRGATLEDVEARRIVLDPPESLSDGGT
;
A
#
# COMPACT_ATOMS: atom_id res chain seq x y z
N MET A 1 -42.49 -6.15 -28.50
CA MET A 1 -41.53 -5.45 -29.35
C MET A 1 -42.21 -5.10 -30.64
N ASP A 2 -42.16 -3.83 -31.03
CA ASP A 2 -42.51 -3.44 -32.39
C ASP A 2 -41.32 -3.71 -33.35
N GLU A 3 -41.56 -3.61 -34.65
CA GLU A 3 -40.53 -3.84 -35.68
C GLU A 3 -39.38 -2.82 -35.57
N GLN A 4 -39.63 -1.64 -35.01
CA GLN A 4 -38.60 -0.61 -34.84
C GLN A 4 -37.63 -0.99 -33.71
N GLU A 5 -38.14 -1.48 -32.58
CA GLU A 5 -37.34 -2.03 -31.49
C GLU A 5 -36.53 -3.26 -31.93
N LEU A 6 -37.12 -4.13 -32.76
CA LEU A 6 -36.40 -5.31 -33.28
C LEU A 6 -35.28 -4.90 -34.26
N ARG A 7 -35.55 -3.94 -35.14
CA ARG A 7 -34.54 -3.35 -36.03
C ARG A 7 -33.41 -2.70 -35.24
N ALA A 8 -33.74 -1.92 -34.20
CA ALA A 8 -32.74 -1.28 -33.35
C ALA A 8 -31.86 -2.31 -32.63
N GLY A 9 -32.47 -3.36 -32.07
CA GLY A 9 -31.73 -4.44 -31.41
C GLY A 9 -30.78 -5.19 -32.35
N LEU A 10 -31.18 -5.43 -33.61
CA LEU A 10 -30.31 -6.03 -34.62
C LEU A 10 -29.13 -5.10 -34.99
N GLN A 11 -29.36 -3.79 -35.02
CA GLN A 11 -28.30 -2.81 -35.28
C GLN A 11 -27.30 -2.72 -34.13
N GLU A 12 -27.79 -2.70 -32.89
CA GLU A 12 -26.95 -2.75 -31.69
C GLU A 12 -26.13 -4.04 -31.62
N ALA A 13 -26.64 -5.14 -32.20
CA ALA A 13 -25.93 -6.39 -32.34
C ALA A 13 -24.89 -6.42 -33.48
N GLY A 14 -24.78 -5.35 -34.26
CA GLY A 14 -23.75 -5.17 -35.28
C GLY A 14 -24.22 -5.30 -36.72
N LEU A 15 -25.51 -5.48 -36.99
CA LEU A 15 -26.03 -5.42 -38.35
C LEU A 15 -26.13 -3.95 -38.81
N SER A 16 -25.78 -3.70 -40.05
CA SER A 16 -26.11 -2.44 -40.71
C SER A 16 -27.63 -2.27 -40.84
N GLN A 17 -28.06 -1.04 -41.10
CA GLN A 17 -29.47 -0.75 -41.32
C GLN A 17 -30.08 -1.61 -42.45
N TYR A 18 -29.34 -1.80 -43.55
CA TYR A 18 -29.80 -2.60 -44.68
C TYR A 18 -29.86 -4.10 -44.38
N GLU A 19 -28.92 -4.62 -43.60
CA GLU A 19 -28.94 -6.02 -43.17
C GLU A 19 -30.11 -6.30 -42.23
N ALA A 20 -30.36 -5.40 -41.26
CA ALA A 20 -31.51 -5.52 -40.37
C ALA A 20 -32.84 -5.49 -41.15
N ASP A 21 -32.98 -4.55 -42.09
CA ASP A 21 -34.18 -4.44 -42.95
C ASP A 21 -34.37 -5.67 -43.84
N ALA A 22 -33.31 -6.15 -44.48
CA ALA A 22 -33.36 -7.33 -45.34
C ALA A 22 -33.67 -8.60 -44.55
N TYR A 23 -33.06 -8.79 -43.38
CA TYR A 23 -33.30 -9.94 -42.52
C TYR A 23 -34.74 -10.00 -42.01
N LEU A 24 -35.31 -8.86 -41.58
CA LEU A 24 -36.72 -8.79 -41.18
C LEU A 24 -37.66 -9.13 -42.33
N ALA A 25 -37.40 -8.61 -43.53
CA ALA A 25 -38.20 -8.94 -44.72
C ALA A 25 -38.10 -10.43 -45.11
N VAL A 26 -36.94 -11.06 -44.89
CA VAL A 26 -36.75 -12.51 -45.10
C VAL A 26 -37.50 -13.33 -44.03
N LEU A 27 -37.45 -12.93 -42.76
CA LEU A 27 -38.19 -13.57 -41.66
C LEU A 27 -39.71 -13.52 -41.88
N GLU A 28 -40.24 -12.39 -42.35
CA GLU A 28 -41.68 -12.24 -42.63
C GLU A 28 -42.16 -13.11 -43.79
N ARG A 29 -41.31 -13.28 -44.82
CA ARG A 29 -41.66 -14.02 -46.04
C ARG A 29 -41.32 -15.50 -45.97
N GLY A 30 -40.38 -15.90 -45.12
CA GLY A 30 -39.84 -17.25 -45.01
C GLY A 30 -38.95 -17.67 -46.19
N THR A 31 -39.38 -17.51 -47.43
CA THR A 31 -38.53 -17.72 -48.61
C THR A 31 -38.92 -16.73 -49.69
N ALA A 32 -37.96 -15.95 -50.18
CA ALA A 32 -38.23 -14.90 -51.14
C ALA A 32 -37.08 -14.65 -52.12
N PRO A 33 -37.37 -14.35 -53.40
CA PRO A 33 -36.36 -13.86 -54.34
C PRO A 33 -35.74 -12.54 -53.88
N ALA A 34 -34.45 -12.34 -54.10
CA ALA A 34 -33.71 -11.11 -53.74
C ALA A 34 -34.40 -9.83 -54.25
N VAL A 35 -34.98 -9.89 -55.46
CA VAL A 35 -35.72 -8.77 -56.07
C VAL A 35 -36.99 -8.41 -55.27
N LYS A 36 -37.65 -9.39 -54.65
CA LYS A 36 -38.85 -9.18 -53.83
C LYS A 36 -38.50 -8.62 -52.44
N ILE A 37 -37.34 -9.01 -51.91
CA ILE A 37 -36.80 -8.45 -50.66
C ILE A 37 -36.44 -6.98 -50.88
N ALA A 38 -35.77 -6.64 -51.99
CA ALA A 38 -35.46 -5.27 -52.38
C ALA A 38 -36.71 -4.39 -52.57
N GLU A 39 -37.76 -4.93 -53.22
CA GLU A 39 -39.02 -4.22 -53.42
C GLU A 39 -39.74 -3.90 -52.10
N GLN A 40 -39.67 -4.79 -51.11
CA GLN A 40 -40.31 -4.57 -49.80
C GLN A 40 -39.52 -3.60 -48.92
N THR A 41 -38.19 -3.72 -48.89
CA THR A 41 -37.32 -2.95 -48.01
C THR A 41 -36.97 -1.57 -48.58
N GLY A 42 -37.16 -1.37 -49.88
CA GLY A 42 -36.69 -0.17 -50.58
C GLY A 42 -35.18 -0.14 -50.82
N ILE A 43 -34.46 -1.22 -50.47
CA ILE A 43 -33.02 -1.36 -50.73
C ILE A 43 -32.80 -1.46 -52.25
N PRO A 44 -31.85 -0.69 -52.83
CA PRO A 44 -31.57 -0.76 -54.26
C PRO A 44 -31.24 -2.19 -54.73
N LYS A 45 -31.75 -2.59 -55.89
CA LYS A 45 -31.52 -3.94 -56.45
C LYS A 45 -30.04 -4.29 -56.64
N SER A 46 -29.16 -3.31 -56.83
CA SER A 46 -27.72 -3.56 -56.92
C SER A 46 -27.07 -3.84 -55.56
N ARG A 47 -27.70 -3.43 -54.45
CA ARG A 47 -27.18 -3.56 -53.07
C ARG A 47 -27.77 -4.75 -52.32
N ILE A 48 -28.96 -5.23 -52.70
CA ILE A 48 -29.60 -6.35 -52.00
C ILE A 48 -28.81 -7.64 -52.11
N TYR A 49 -28.08 -7.84 -53.21
CA TYR A 49 -27.22 -9.02 -53.40
C TYR A 49 -26.06 -8.98 -52.41
N ASP A 50 -25.34 -7.87 -52.32
CA ASP A 50 -24.26 -7.65 -51.32
C ASP A 50 -24.78 -7.89 -49.90
N VAL A 51 -25.94 -7.31 -49.57
CA VAL A 51 -26.54 -7.41 -48.22
C VAL A 51 -26.93 -8.85 -47.87
N LEU A 52 -27.48 -9.61 -48.84
CA LEU A 52 -27.82 -11.02 -48.61
C LEU A 52 -26.57 -11.89 -48.49
N GLU A 53 -25.50 -11.56 -49.22
CA GLU A 53 -24.20 -12.23 -49.08
C GLU A 53 -23.56 -11.94 -47.70
N ASP A 54 -23.66 -10.70 -47.22
CA ASP A 54 -23.19 -10.31 -45.88
C ASP A 54 -23.98 -11.03 -44.77
N LEU A 55 -25.32 -11.08 -44.90
CA LEU A 55 -26.18 -11.83 -43.98
C LEU A 55 -25.92 -13.35 -44.02
N GLU A 56 -25.62 -13.91 -45.19
CA GLU A 56 -25.28 -15.33 -45.32
C GLU A 56 -23.93 -15.65 -44.67
N ARG A 57 -22.94 -14.75 -44.79
CA ARG A 57 -21.63 -14.90 -44.16
C ARG A 57 -21.69 -14.90 -42.63
N GLU A 58 -22.67 -14.18 -42.08
CA GLU A 58 -22.96 -14.12 -40.65
C GLU A 58 -23.98 -15.21 -40.22
N ASP A 59 -24.36 -16.13 -41.12
CA ASP A 59 -25.33 -17.22 -40.90
C ASP A 59 -26.75 -16.76 -40.48
N TYR A 60 -27.17 -15.54 -40.85
CA TYR A 60 -28.53 -15.06 -40.63
C TYR A 60 -29.52 -15.59 -41.67
N VAL A 61 -29.06 -15.78 -42.91
CA VAL A 61 -29.85 -16.29 -44.02
C VAL A 61 -29.06 -17.35 -44.79
N GLU A 62 -29.77 -18.12 -45.60
CA GLU A 62 -29.18 -19.02 -46.59
C GLU A 62 -29.67 -18.60 -47.97
N THR A 63 -28.73 -18.39 -48.91
CA THR A 63 -29.06 -18.04 -50.29
C THR A 63 -28.96 -19.25 -51.21
N PHE A 64 -29.85 -19.31 -52.20
CA PHE A 64 -29.89 -20.41 -53.17
C PHE A 64 -30.59 -19.98 -54.46
N GLU A 65 -30.34 -20.70 -55.54
CA GLU A 65 -31.06 -20.47 -56.80
C GLU A 65 -32.41 -21.22 -56.82
N GLN A 66 -33.48 -20.48 -57.06
CA GLN A 66 -34.82 -21.02 -57.27
C GLN A 66 -35.44 -20.37 -58.51
N ASP A 67 -35.95 -21.18 -59.45
CA ASP A 67 -36.54 -20.70 -60.71
C ASP A 67 -35.63 -19.74 -61.51
N SER A 68 -34.32 -20.00 -61.51
CA SER A 68 -33.28 -19.16 -62.15
C SER A 68 -33.13 -17.75 -61.54
N ALA A 69 -33.54 -17.55 -60.28
CA ALA A 69 -33.32 -16.33 -59.52
C ALA A 69 -32.70 -16.64 -58.15
N LEU A 70 -31.84 -15.75 -57.66
CA LEU A 70 -31.32 -15.84 -56.28
C LEU A 70 -32.45 -15.58 -55.29
N SER A 71 -32.66 -16.51 -54.38
CA SER A 71 -33.62 -16.45 -53.28
C SER A 71 -32.91 -16.61 -51.95
N ALA A 72 -33.49 -16.06 -50.91
CA ALA A 72 -33.01 -16.19 -49.54
C ALA A 72 -34.12 -16.76 -48.63
N ARG A 73 -33.70 -17.53 -47.64
CA ARG A 73 -34.54 -17.98 -46.52
C ARG A 73 -33.81 -17.71 -45.20
N PRO A 74 -34.52 -17.48 -44.08
CA PRO A 74 -33.86 -17.32 -42.80
C PRO A 74 -33.25 -18.65 -42.38
N ARG A 75 -32.09 -18.58 -41.74
CA ARG A 75 -31.54 -19.70 -40.97
C ARG A 75 -32.40 -19.96 -39.73
N ASP A 76 -32.16 -21.08 -39.05
CA ASP A 76 -32.93 -21.42 -37.86
C ASP A 76 -32.79 -20.28 -36.83
N PRO A 77 -33.89 -19.71 -36.31
CA PRO A 77 -33.82 -18.62 -35.35
C PRO A 77 -32.98 -18.96 -34.10
N SER A 78 -32.85 -20.24 -33.74
CA SER A 78 -32.00 -20.68 -32.63
C SER A 78 -30.50 -20.42 -32.87
N GLU A 79 -30.03 -20.51 -34.12
CA GLU A 79 -28.63 -20.23 -34.49
C GLU A 79 -28.35 -18.72 -34.40
N VAL A 80 -29.26 -17.90 -34.92
CA VAL A 80 -29.18 -16.43 -34.82
C VAL A 80 -29.28 -15.97 -33.37
N MET A 81 -30.16 -16.57 -32.58
CA MET A 81 -30.25 -16.30 -31.14
C MET A 81 -28.96 -16.66 -30.40
N ALA A 82 -28.31 -17.76 -30.76
CA ALA A 82 -27.05 -18.18 -30.14
C ALA A 82 -25.91 -17.18 -30.42
N ASP A 83 -25.80 -16.67 -31.65
CA ASP A 83 -24.81 -15.64 -32.00
C ASP A 83 -25.06 -14.33 -31.24
N LEU A 84 -26.31 -13.85 -31.20
CA LEU A 84 -26.69 -12.66 -30.45
C LEU A 84 -26.36 -12.79 -28.95
N GLN A 85 -26.68 -13.93 -28.34
CA GLN A 85 -26.34 -14.21 -26.94
C GLN A 85 -24.83 -14.26 -26.71
N GLN A 86 -24.07 -14.84 -27.63
CA GLN A 86 -22.61 -14.91 -27.54
C GLN A 86 -21.96 -13.52 -27.63
N ARG A 87 -22.49 -12.63 -28.48
CA ARG A 87 -22.03 -11.22 -28.55
C ARG A 87 -22.35 -10.47 -27.26
N ALA A 88 -23.56 -10.61 -26.73
CA ALA A 88 -23.95 -9.99 -25.47
C ALA A 88 -23.05 -10.44 -24.30
N ASN A 89 -22.76 -11.73 -24.20
CA ASN A 89 -21.86 -12.28 -23.18
C ASN A 89 -20.42 -11.72 -23.33
N ARG A 90 -19.90 -11.60 -24.55
CA ARG A 90 -18.57 -11.01 -24.80
C ARG A 90 -18.49 -9.56 -24.34
N LEU A 91 -19.54 -8.77 -24.59
CA LEU A 91 -19.62 -7.38 -24.12
C LEU A 91 -19.69 -7.30 -22.60
N ALA A 92 -20.49 -8.16 -21.95
CA ALA A 92 -20.57 -8.25 -20.50
C ALA A 92 -19.21 -8.58 -19.87
N THR A 93 -18.53 -9.62 -20.36
CA THR A 93 -17.18 -10.00 -19.88
C THR A 93 -16.15 -8.89 -20.10
N THR A 94 -16.26 -8.14 -21.20
CA THR A 94 -15.37 -7.00 -21.45
C THR A 94 -15.62 -5.86 -20.45
N ALA A 95 -16.88 -5.58 -20.14
CA ALA A 95 -17.24 -4.59 -19.13
C ALA A 95 -16.75 -4.99 -17.74
N GLU A 96 -16.92 -6.26 -17.35
CA GLU A 96 -16.36 -6.82 -16.11
C GLU A 96 -14.83 -6.67 -16.07
N ALA A 97 -14.13 -6.97 -17.17
CA ALA A 97 -12.68 -6.81 -17.23
C ALA A 97 -12.21 -5.34 -17.13
N ILE A 98 -13.01 -4.39 -17.62
CA ILE A 98 -12.75 -2.95 -17.45
C ILE A 98 -12.96 -2.55 -16.00
N GLU A 99 -14.04 -3.00 -15.36
CA GLU A 99 -14.34 -2.77 -13.94
C GLU A 99 -13.23 -3.35 -13.06
N ASP A 100 -12.84 -4.62 -13.27
CA ASP A 100 -11.72 -5.27 -12.60
C ASP A 100 -10.41 -4.47 -12.72
N ARG A 101 -10.16 -3.86 -13.90
CA ARG A 101 -8.95 -3.09 -14.14
C ARG A 101 -9.00 -1.68 -13.56
N TRP A 102 -10.19 -1.10 -13.46
CA TRP A 102 -10.44 0.16 -12.79
C TRP A 102 -10.41 0.02 -11.27
N GLU A 103 -10.93 -1.07 -10.73
CA GLU A 103 -10.92 -1.39 -9.30
C GLU A 103 -9.56 -1.90 -8.81
N ARG A 104 -8.67 -2.35 -9.72
CA ARG A 104 -7.28 -2.66 -9.37
C ARG A 104 -6.61 -1.39 -8.83
N PRO A 105 -6.20 -1.38 -7.56
CA PRO A 105 -5.49 -0.23 -7.01
C PRO A 105 -4.18 -0.03 -7.77
N GLU A 106 -3.93 1.21 -8.21
CA GLU A 106 -2.57 1.64 -8.56
C GLU A 106 -1.73 1.63 -7.27
N ILE A 107 -0.85 0.64 -7.13
CA ILE A 107 0.17 0.50 -6.08
C ILE A 107 -0.45 0.29 -4.68
N SER A 108 -0.22 -0.89 -4.08
CA SER A 108 -0.62 -1.18 -2.70
C SER A 108 -0.08 -0.11 -1.75
N GLY A 109 -0.95 0.49 -0.95
CA GLY A 109 -0.51 1.42 0.10
C GLY A 109 -1.45 2.58 0.41
N HIS A 110 -2.76 2.48 0.13
CA HIS A 110 -3.74 3.50 0.53
C HIS A 110 -5.05 2.87 1.04
N LYS A 111 -4.98 1.81 1.87
CA LYS A 111 -6.17 1.09 2.34
C LYS A 111 -6.39 1.30 3.84
N ILE A 112 -7.60 1.72 4.20
CA ILE A 112 -8.07 1.73 5.59
C ILE A 112 -9.15 0.67 5.74
N THR A 113 -8.96 -0.26 6.68
CA THR A 113 -9.91 -1.31 7.01
C THR A 113 -10.40 -1.12 8.44
N ILE A 114 -11.73 -1.12 8.63
CA ILE A 114 -12.35 -1.04 9.95
C ILE A 114 -12.86 -2.43 10.32
N VAL A 115 -12.39 -2.95 11.46
CA VAL A 115 -12.80 -4.26 11.99
C VAL A 115 -13.60 -4.09 13.27
N LYS A 116 -14.61 -4.94 13.49
CA LYS A 116 -15.50 -4.86 14.65
C LYS A 116 -14.94 -5.51 15.92
N ARG A 117 -13.85 -6.27 15.80
CA ARG A 117 -13.29 -7.07 16.89
C ARG A 117 -11.82 -6.78 17.05
N PHE A 118 -11.40 -6.63 18.30
CA PHE A 118 -10.00 -6.42 18.65
C PHE A 118 -9.10 -7.59 18.24
N ASP A 119 -9.59 -8.83 18.38
CA ASP A 119 -8.83 -10.02 17.97
C ASP A 119 -8.42 -9.97 16.50
N SER A 120 -9.26 -9.41 15.62
CA SER A 120 -8.94 -9.22 14.21
C SER A 120 -7.82 -8.20 13.98
N VAL A 121 -7.66 -7.21 14.87
CA VAL A 121 -6.53 -6.27 14.83
C VAL A 121 -5.24 -7.00 15.20
N ILE A 122 -5.28 -7.83 16.25
CA ILE A 122 -4.12 -8.60 16.73
C ILE A 122 -3.69 -9.63 15.69
N GLU A 123 -4.63 -10.35 15.07
CA GLU A 123 -4.33 -11.31 13.99
C GLU A 123 -3.61 -10.63 12.82
N GLN A 124 -4.12 -9.47 12.40
CA GLN A 124 -3.54 -8.72 11.28
C GLN A 124 -2.19 -8.08 11.66
N PHE A 125 -2.04 -7.61 12.90
CA PHE A 125 -0.75 -7.16 13.42
C PHE A 125 0.27 -8.29 13.40
N ARG A 126 -0.08 -9.50 13.88
CA ARG A 126 0.84 -10.65 13.89
C ARG A 126 1.30 -11.01 12.48
N ALA A 127 0.37 -11.05 11.52
CA ALA A 127 0.71 -11.30 10.11
C ALA A 127 1.69 -10.25 9.55
N ALA A 128 1.47 -8.96 9.84
CA ALA A 128 2.41 -7.92 9.42
C ALA A 128 3.74 -7.99 10.18
N ALA A 129 3.72 -8.34 11.47
CA ALA A 129 4.91 -8.49 12.29
C ALA A 129 5.79 -9.67 11.83
N GLU A 130 5.22 -10.75 11.30
CA GLU A 130 5.94 -11.87 10.68
C GLU A 130 6.77 -11.42 9.46
N GLU A 131 6.24 -10.47 8.69
CA GLU A 131 6.91 -9.92 7.50
C GLU A 131 7.81 -8.71 7.79
N ALA A 132 7.86 -8.24 9.05
CA ALA A 132 8.63 -7.06 9.43
C ALA A 132 10.13 -7.24 9.16
N THR A 133 10.75 -6.21 8.59
CA THR A 133 12.16 -6.20 8.17
C THR A 133 13.02 -5.14 8.85
N ASN A 134 12.44 -4.06 9.37
CA ASN A 134 13.20 -2.96 9.98
C ASN A 134 12.78 -2.68 11.41
N ARG A 135 11.49 -2.39 11.65
CA ARG A 135 11.02 -1.98 12.98
C ARG A 135 9.57 -2.29 13.28
N ILE A 136 9.31 -2.48 14.57
CA ILE A 136 7.97 -2.48 15.16
C ILE A 136 7.94 -1.44 16.29
N GLN A 137 6.93 -0.57 16.27
CA GLN A 137 6.63 0.32 17.39
C GLN A 137 5.27 -0.06 17.94
N ILE A 138 5.17 -0.44 19.20
CA ILE A 138 3.93 -1.00 19.75
C ILE A 138 3.65 -0.49 21.16
N ALA A 139 2.41 -0.10 21.41
CA ALA A 139 1.89 0.29 22.71
C ALA A 139 0.71 -0.61 23.06
N VAL A 140 0.82 -1.31 24.19
CA VAL A 140 -0.10 -2.38 24.61
C VAL A 140 -0.36 -2.33 26.11
N SER A 141 -1.54 -2.76 26.52
CA SER A 141 -1.81 -3.11 27.93
C SER A 141 -1.21 -4.48 28.28
N PRO A 142 -1.09 -4.87 29.57
CA PRO A 142 -0.54 -6.18 29.95
C PRO A 142 -1.25 -7.37 29.31
N SER A 143 -2.59 -7.36 29.23
CA SER A 143 -3.35 -8.44 28.60
C SER A 143 -3.12 -8.52 27.08
N GLN A 144 -2.99 -7.37 26.42
CA GLN A 144 -2.67 -7.30 25.00
C GLN A 144 -1.22 -7.72 24.73
N PHE A 145 -0.29 -7.38 25.63
CA PHE A 145 1.11 -7.79 25.54
C PHE A 145 1.23 -9.31 25.48
N GLU A 146 0.53 -10.05 26.35
CA GLU A 146 0.52 -11.52 26.29
C GLU A 146 0.06 -12.06 24.93
N ALA A 147 -0.88 -11.38 24.27
CA ALA A 147 -1.33 -11.77 22.95
C ALA A 147 -0.26 -11.49 21.86
N VAL A 148 0.48 -10.39 21.93
CA VAL A 148 1.47 -10.06 20.89
C VAL A 148 2.87 -10.60 21.17
N ARG A 149 3.14 -11.03 22.41
CA ARG A 149 4.46 -11.47 22.89
C ARG A 149 5.18 -12.45 21.95
N PRO A 150 4.53 -13.51 21.41
CA PRO A 150 5.23 -14.44 20.53
C PRO A 150 5.71 -13.79 19.22
N ALA A 151 4.92 -12.88 18.65
CA ALA A 151 5.29 -12.19 17.41
C ALA A 151 6.41 -11.15 17.64
N LEU A 152 6.44 -10.51 18.81
CA LEU A 152 7.53 -9.60 19.17
C LEU A 152 8.84 -10.35 19.37
N ALA A 153 8.80 -11.52 20.03
CA ALA A 153 9.98 -12.34 20.24
C ALA A 153 10.58 -12.82 18.90
N ASP A 154 9.75 -13.35 18.03
CA ASP A 154 10.14 -13.76 16.68
C ASP A 154 10.72 -12.58 15.86
N ALA A 155 10.15 -11.37 15.99
CA ALA A 155 10.70 -10.18 15.34
C ALA A 155 12.09 -9.80 15.88
N VAL A 156 12.30 -9.83 17.20
CA VAL A 156 13.61 -9.57 17.82
C VAL A 156 14.63 -10.62 17.39
N ASP A 157 14.27 -11.91 17.35
CA ASP A 157 15.15 -12.99 16.89
C ASP A 157 15.61 -12.80 15.43
N ARG A 158 14.77 -12.16 14.60
CA ARG A 158 15.13 -11.76 13.21
C ARG A 158 15.93 -10.46 13.11
N GLY A 159 16.19 -9.78 14.23
CA GLY A 159 16.91 -8.52 14.26
C GLY A 159 16.06 -7.29 13.89
N VAL A 160 14.74 -7.37 14.04
CA VAL A 160 13.83 -6.23 13.88
C VAL A 160 13.90 -5.35 15.13
N PHE A 161 13.98 -4.03 14.96
CA PHE A 161 13.99 -3.09 16.09
C PHE A 161 12.60 -2.97 16.69
N VAL A 162 12.43 -3.41 17.94
CA VAL A 162 11.13 -3.40 18.63
C VAL A 162 11.12 -2.39 19.75
N LYS A 163 10.31 -1.33 19.58
CA LYS A 163 10.01 -0.33 20.61
C LYS A 163 8.68 -0.65 21.28
N LEU A 164 8.74 -1.10 22.53
CA LEU A 164 7.58 -1.55 23.29
C LEU A 164 7.20 -0.56 24.40
N THR A 165 6.03 0.06 24.30
CA THR A 165 5.40 0.76 25.43
C THR A 165 4.42 -0.19 26.11
N LEU A 166 4.71 -0.56 27.36
CA LEU A 166 3.77 -1.31 28.20
C LEU A 166 2.97 -0.33 29.06
N ALA A 167 1.68 -0.19 28.73
CA ALA A 167 0.75 0.74 29.37
C ALA A 167 -0.08 0.01 30.44
N THR A 168 0.41 -0.01 31.69
CA THR A 168 -0.25 -0.70 32.81
C THR A 168 -1.42 0.10 33.40
N GLY A 169 -1.50 1.41 33.11
CA GLY A 169 -2.38 2.29 33.84
C GLY A 169 -1.96 2.45 35.31
N LEU A 170 -2.85 3.01 36.13
CA LEU A 170 -2.59 3.30 37.55
C LEU A 170 -2.82 2.09 38.47
N GLU A 171 -3.39 1.00 37.94
CA GLU A 171 -3.90 -0.11 38.75
C GLU A 171 -2.81 -1.12 39.14
N ASP A 172 -1.81 -1.34 38.27
CA ASP A 172 -0.72 -2.28 38.54
C ASP A 172 0.64 -1.82 37.97
N PRO A 173 1.37 -0.97 38.69
CA PRO A 173 2.69 -0.50 38.26
C PRO A 173 3.77 -1.60 38.24
N HIS A 174 3.58 -2.70 38.97
CA HIS A 174 4.58 -3.77 39.13
C HIS A 174 4.50 -4.83 38.02
N ALA A 175 3.49 -4.76 37.14
CA ALA A 175 3.30 -5.68 36.02
C ALA A 175 4.49 -5.74 35.03
N VAL A 176 5.51 -4.89 35.19
CA VAL A 176 6.70 -4.83 34.34
C VAL A 176 7.93 -5.54 34.95
N GLU A 177 7.93 -5.85 36.25
CA GLU A 177 9.14 -6.30 36.98
C GLU A 177 9.62 -7.70 36.58
N ASP A 178 8.69 -8.59 36.23
CA ASP A 178 8.98 -9.99 35.90
C ASP A 178 9.11 -10.25 34.38
N ILE A 179 9.12 -9.20 33.55
CA ILE A 179 9.18 -9.34 32.10
C ILE A 179 10.63 -9.39 31.63
N ALA A 180 11.00 -10.49 30.97
CA ALA A 180 12.25 -10.60 30.22
C ALA A 180 12.16 -9.78 28.92
N PHE A 181 12.36 -8.47 29.02
CA PHE A 181 12.23 -7.55 27.88
C PHE A 181 13.25 -7.81 26.76
N ALA A 182 14.42 -8.37 27.08
CA ALA A 182 15.43 -8.73 26.10
C ALA A 182 14.95 -9.72 25.04
N ASP A 183 13.96 -10.55 25.37
CA ASP A 183 13.40 -11.55 24.45
C ASP A 183 12.36 -10.95 23.50
N VAL A 184 11.89 -9.71 23.72
CA VAL A 184 10.68 -9.18 23.06
C VAL A 184 10.79 -7.73 22.62
N ALA A 185 11.84 -7.01 23.04
CA ALA A 185 12.03 -5.62 22.72
C ALA A 185 13.52 -5.31 22.56
N THR A 186 13.84 -4.33 21.71
CA THR A 186 15.16 -3.67 21.72
C THR A 186 15.17 -2.49 22.70
N GLU A 187 14.03 -1.85 22.90
CA GLU A 187 13.82 -0.84 23.95
C GLU A 187 12.39 -1.00 24.48
N ALA A 188 12.22 -0.95 25.79
CA ALA A 188 10.91 -0.97 26.42
C ALA A 188 10.74 0.17 27.41
N ARG A 189 9.55 0.78 27.39
CA ARG A 189 9.15 1.86 28.29
C ARG A 189 7.89 1.49 29.05
N HIS A 190 7.82 1.90 30.30
CA HIS A 190 6.66 1.69 31.16
C HIS A 190 5.82 2.97 31.25
N ARG A 191 4.52 2.81 31.04
CA ARG A 191 3.55 3.90 31.09
C ARG A 191 2.44 3.60 32.10
N THR A 192 2.30 4.47 33.09
CA THR A 192 1.27 4.37 34.15
C THR A 192 -0.06 5.02 33.79
N LEU A 193 -0.20 5.52 32.55
CA LEU A 193 -1.48 5.99 32.02
C LEU A 193 -2.06 4.94 31.04
N PRO A 194 -3.38 4.88 30.85
CA PRO A 194 -4.01 4.02 29.83
C PRO A 194 -3.72 4.52 28.42
N ALA A 195 -3.38 3.63 27.49
CA ALA A 195 -3.13 3.93 26.08
C ALA A 195 -4.04 3.07 25.18
N PRO A 196 -4.46 3.57 24.01
CA PRO A 196 -5.04 2.70 22.99
C PRO A 196 -4.00 1.68 22.50
N PHE A 197 -4.47 0.51 22.04
CA PHE A 197 -3.61 -0.39 21.29
C PHE A 197 -3.13 0.35 20.03
N THR A 198 -1.82 0.50 19.88
CA THR A 198 -1.21 1.15 18.72
C THR A 198 0.00 0.35 18.32
N ALA A 199 0.03 -0.20 17.11
CA ALA A 199 1.20 -0.86 16.56
C ALA A 199 1.52 -0.34 15.15
N LEU A 200 2.80 -0.11 14.88
CA LEU A 200 3.33 0.33 13.60
C LEU A 200 4.37 -0.69 13.14
N VAL A 201 4.24 -1.19 11.93
CA VAL A 201 5.20 -2.13 11.33
C VAL A 201 5.84 -1.46 10.12
N ASP A 202 7.17 -1.39 10.12
CA ASP A 202 8.00 -0.87 9.03
C ASP A 202 7.59 0.49 8.48
N ARG A 203 6.86 1.31 9.26
CA ARG A 203 6.28 2.59 8.83
C ARG A 203 5.39 2.48 7.57
N THR A 204 4.85 1.30 7.28
CA THR A 204 3.90 1.04 6.19
C THR A 204 2.53 0.66 6.71
N HIS A 205 2.48 -0.04 7.85
CA HIS A 205 1.23 -0.51 8.45
C HIS A 205 0.99 0.11 9.82
N THR A 206 -0.26 0.49 10.09
CA THR A 206 -0.75 0.88 11.42
C THR A 206 -1.91 -0.02 11.85
N PHE A 207 -1.87 -0.44 13.10
CA PHE A 207 -2.93 -1.16 13.78
C PHE A 207 -3.33 -0.36 15.01
N PHE A 208 -4.59 0.06 15.06
CA PHE A 208 -5.08 0.94 16.12
C PHE A 208 -6.40 0.44 16.67
N SER A 209 -6.56 0.43 17.99
CA SER A 209 -7.85 0.22 18.63
C SER A 209 -7.97 1.04 19.91
N SER A 210 -9.04 1.81 20.01
CA SER A 210 -9.35 2.60 21.19
C SER A 210 -10.18 1.76 22.18
N GLU A 211 -9.76 1.74 23.44
CA GLU A 211 -10.48 1.02 24.50
C GLU A 211 -11.46 1.92 25.27
N SER A 212 -11.72 3.15 24.81
CA SER A 212 -12.41 4.16 25.63
C SER A 212 -13.87 3.83 25.99
N HIS A 213 -14.57 2.96 25.24
CA HIS A 213 -15.93 2.52 25.59
C HIS A 213 -16.31 1.13 25.00
N PRO A 214 -17.07 0.28 25.72
CA PRO A 214 -17.49 -1.05 25.24
C PRO A 214 -18.33 -1.05 23.96
N SER A 215 -19.01 0.06 23.66
CA SER A 215 -19.82 0.23 22.44
C SER A 215 -19.03 0.73 21.23
N ASP A 216 -17.82 1.26 21.46
CA ASP A 216 -16.99 1.92 20.45
C ASP A 216 -15.70 1.12 20.14
N GLN A 217 -15.67 -0.17 20.50
CA GLN A 217 -14.55 -1.06 20.19
C GLN A 217 -14.55 -1.44 18.72
N TYR A 218 -13.91 -0.62 17.90
CA TYR A 218 -13.48 -1.00 16.57
C TYR A 218 -11.96 -0.90 16.45
N GLY A 219 -11.44 -1.68 15.52
CA GLY A 219 -10.05 -1.63 15.10
C GLY A 219 -9.93 -0.89 13.77
N ILE A 220 -8.86 -0.13 13.61
CA ILE A 220 -8.47 0.50 12.36
C ILE A 220 -7.15 -0.14 11.94
N ILE A 221 -7.12 -0.66 10.72
CA ILE A 221 -5.91 -1.17 10.06
C ILE A 221 -5.65 -0.26 8.89
N ILE A 222 -4.46 0.30 8.82
CA ILE A 222 -4.04 1.24 7.79
C ILE A 222 -2.83 0.63 7.10
N ASP A 223 -2.96 0.38 5.81
CA ASP A 223 -1.86 0.07 4.89
C ASP A 223 -1.65 1.32 4.04
N ASP A 224 -0.91 2.28 4.62
CA ASP A 224 -0.62 3.58 4.02
C ASP A 224 0.57 4.25 4.71
N GLN A 225 1.56 4.65 3.92
CA GLN A 225 2.80 5.24 4.44
C GLN A 225 2.60 6.64 5.04
N THR A 226 1.71 7.45 4.46
CA THR A 226 1.43 8.84 4.85
C THR A 226 0.65 8.87 6.16
N LEU A 227 -0.41 8.07 6.26
CA LEU A 227 -1.21 7.95 7.47
C LEU A 227 -0.42 7.26 8.58
N THR A 228 0.38 6.24 8.26
CA THR A 228 1.29 5.62 9.23
C THR A 228 2.32 6.61 9.75
N TYR A 229 2.76 7.60 8.94
CA TYR A 229 3.63 8.67 9.42
C TYR A 229 2.96 9.58 10.46
N VAL A 230 1.66 9.85 10.36
CA VAL A 230 0.90 10.56 11.41
C VAL A 230 0.90 9.76 12.71
N PHE A 231 0.64 8.45 12.63
CA PHE A 231 0.66 7.59 13.82
C PHE A 231 2.06 7.40 14.40
N HIS A 232 3.11 7.44 13.58
CA HIS A 232 4.49 7.47 14.06
C HIS A 232 4.72 8.68 14.96
N TRP A 233 4.28 9.87 14.56
CA TRP A 233 4.37 11.07 15.40
C TRP A 233 3.54 10.95 16.68
N TYR A 234 2.33 10.38 16.60
CA TYR A 234 1.52 10.09 17.78
C TYR A 234 2.24 9.13 18.75
N PHE A 235 2.82 8.04 18.24
CA PHE A 235 3.59 7.09 19.05
C PHE A 235 4.78 7.79 19.72
N GLN A 236 5.60 8.49 18.95
CA GLN A 236 6.81 9.15 19.45
C GLN A 236 6.49 10.19 20.54
N SER A 237 5.50 11.05 20.29
CA SER A 237 5.17 12.15 21.18
C SER A 237 4.33 11.75 22.40
N ALA A 238 3.32 10.90 22.22
CA ALA A 238 2.33 10.61 23.25
C ALA A 238 2.57 9.29 24.00
N LEU A 239 3.17 8.31 23.33
CA LEU A 239 3.32 6.94 23.85
C LEU A 239 4.76 6.58 24.23
N TRP A 240 5.75 7.29 23.70
CA TRP A 240 7.17 6.95 23.86
C TRP A 240 7.98 8.01 24.63
N GLY A 241 8.16 9.19 24.03
CA GLY A 241 9.21 10.15 24.41
C GLY A 241 9.12 10.71 25.83
N THR A 242 7.93 10.68 26.45
CA THR A 242 7.71 11.19 27.82
C THR A 242 7.91 10.17 28.92
N TRP A 243 8.07 8.88 28.57
CA TRP A 243 8.14 7.77 29.52
C TRP A 243 9.56 7.27 29.71
N GLN A 244 9.88 6.83 30.92
CA GLN A 244 11.22 6.32 31.24
C GLN A 244 11.41 4.90 30.67
N PRO A 245 12.62 4.58 30.17
CA PRO A 245 12.96 3.22 29.79
C PRO A 245 12.99 2.31 31.02
N VAL A 246 12.44 1.10 30.85
CA VAL A 246 12.59 -0.02 31.79
C VAL A 246 13.54 -1.09 31.25
N TYR A 247 13.82 -1.02 29.94
CA TYR A 247 14.81 -1.84 29.27
C TYR A 247 15.34 -1.09 28.05
N ASP A 248 16.65 -1.12 27.86
CA ASP A 248 17.32 -0.74 26.63
C ASP A 248 18.39 -1.82 26.35
N ALA A 249 18.43 -2.34 25.13
CA ALA A 249 19.43 -3.32 24.72
C ALA A 249 20.85 -2.69 24.66
N VAL A 250 20.95 -1.36 24.66
CA VAL A 250 22.22 -0.63 24.70
C VAL A 250 22.56 -0.26 26.13
N ASP A 251 23.58 -0.91 26.69
CA ASP A 251 24.09 -0.66 28.04
C ASP A 251 25.13 0.48 28.01
N ASP A 252 24.86 1.59 28.71
CA ASP A 252 25.75 2.75 28.93
C ASP A 252 26.46 3.32 27.69
N GLY A 253 25.72 3.72 26.65
CA GLY A 253 26.33 4.42 25.50
C GLY A 253 25.36 4.83 24.39
N ILE A 254 25.95 5.28 23.28
CA ILE A 254 25.23 5.61 22.04
C ILE A 254 24.91 4.31 21.32
N LYS A 255 23.69 4.18 20.76
CA LYS A 255 23.33 3.00 19.98
C LYS A 255 24.25 2.91 18.76
N ARG A 256 24.74 1.72 18.44
CA ARG A 256 25.56 1.53 17.24
C ARG A 256 24.76 1.59 15.97
N GLU A 257 23.45 1.44 16.06
CA GLU A 257 22.62 1.31 14.89
C GLU A 257 21.26 1.98 15.09
N TYR A 258 20.87 2.73 14.07
CA TYR A 258 19.61 3.45 14.01
C TYR A 258 18.88 3.14 12.72
N VAL A 259 17.58 2.93 12.85
CA VAL A 259 16.65 2.90 11.72
C VAL A 259 15.95 4.26 11.55
N ASP A 260 16.06 5.16 12.53
CA ASP A 260 15.44 6.49 12.56
C ASP A 260 16.49 7.59 12.72
N ILE A 261 16.56 8.49 11.75
CA ILE A 261 17.53 9.58 11.78
C ILE A 261 17.31 10.51 12.98
N ARG A 262 16.06 10.74 13.40
CA ARG A 262 15.79 11.68 14.49
C ARG A 262 16.28 11.13 15.81
N GLU A 263 16.11 9.83 16.02
CA GLU A 263 16.68 9.15 17.17
C GLU A 263 18.20 9.19 17.16
N CYS A 264 18.82 8.93 16.00
CA CYS A 264 20.27 9.06 15.84
C CYS A 264 20.75 10.47 16.21
N VAL A 265 20.10 11.50 15.65
CA VAL A 265 20.39 12.90 15.95
C VAL A 265 20.22 13.21 17.44
N GLN A 266 19.15 12.74 18.09
CA GLN A 266 18.94 12.99 19.51
C GLN A 266 20.08 12.45 20.38
N ASP A 267 20.60 11.26 20.05
CA ASP A 267 21.66 10.62 20.82
C ASP A 267 23.03 11.25 20.57
N ILE A 268 23.32 11.69 19.33
CA ILE A 268 24.65 12.20 18.97
C ILE A 268 24.76 13.73 18.99
N ALA A 269 23.65 14.47 19.04
CA ALA A 269 23.64 15.93 18.96
C ALA A 269 24.57 16.62 19.96
N PRO A 270 24.61 16.25 21.25
CA PRO A 270 25.53 16.88 22.20
C PRO A 270 27.00 16.74 21.81
N ILE A 271 27.38 15.65 21.14
CA ILE A 271 28.76 15.34 20.76
C ILE A 271 29.14 16.06 19.47
N VAL A 272 28.29 15.97 18.45
CA VAL A 272 28.53 16.61 17.15
C VAL A 272 28.49 18.13 17.26
N ASN A 273 27.58 18.68 18.08
CA ASN A 273 27.48 20.13 18.30
C ASN A 273 28.65 20.71 19.12
N ASP A 274 29.44 19.88 19.80
CA ASP A 274 30.73 20.27 20.42
C ASP A 274 31.90 20.20 19.41
N GLY A 275 31.62 19.88 18.15
CA GLY A 275 32.59 19.81 17.06
C GLY A 275 33.31 18.47 16.92
N THR A 276 32.84 17.43 17.62
CA THR A 276 33.39 16.07 17.48
C THR A 276 32.75 15.37 16.28
N THR A 277 33.55 14.76 15.41
CA THR A 277 33.02 13.94 14.31
C THR A 277 32.78 12.51 14.76
N ILE A 278 31.82 11.85 14.11
CA ILE A 278 31.48 10.45 14.41
C ILE A 278 31.54 9.63 13.12
N PRO A 279 32.39 8.60 13.03
CA PRO A 279 32.41 7.75 11.85
C PRO A 279 31.12 6.95 11.75
N ALA A 280 30.56 6.90 10.55
CA ALA A 280 29.28 6.24 10.31
C ALA A 280 29.19 5.66 8.90
N THR A 281 28.38 4.61 8.79
CA THR A 281 27.95 4.04 7.52
C THR A 281 26.42 4.18 7.38
N VAL A 282 25.99 4.80 6.28
CA VAL A 282 24.59 5.03 5.95
C VAL A 282 24.20 4.17 4.77
N ASN A 283 23.17 3.33 4.94
CA ASN A 283 22.51 2.61 3.86
C ASN A 283 21.13 3.23 3.61
N GLY A 284 20.84 3.53 2.34
CA GLY A 284 19.62 4.24 1.97
C GLY A 284 19.44 4.34 0.46
N PHE A 285 18.72 5.38 0.03
CA PHE A 285 18.44 5.65 -1.37
C PHE A 285 18.89 7.06 -1.75
N ASP A 286 19.54 7.21 -2.89
CA ASP A 286 19.78 8.52 -3.49
C ASP A 286 18.42 9.12 -3.90
N ILE A 287 18.09 10.30 -3.38
CA ILE A 287 16.75 10.90 -3.52
C ILE A 287 16.45 11.28 -4.98
N ARG A 288 17.47 11.55 -5.79
CA ARG A 288 17.30 12.01 -7.17
C ARG A 288 17.09 10.86 -8.14
N THR A 289 17.78 9.74 -7.91
CA THR A 289 17.78 8.58 -8.80
C THR A 289 16.89 7.45 -8.30
N GLY A 290 16.65 7.39 -6.98
CA GLY A 290 15.96 6.28 -6.32
C GLY A 290 16.79 5.01 -6.19
N GLU A 291 18.08 5.04 -6.55
CA GLU A 291 18.97 3.88 -6.47
C GLU A 291 19.46 3.68 -5.04
N GLU A 292 19.64 2.41 -4.64
CA GLU A 292 20.25 2.07 -3.36
C GLU A 292 21.70 2.56 -3.31
N VAL A 293 22.07 3.21 -2.21
CA VAL A 293 23.40 3.74 -1.97
C VAL A 293 23.87 3.37 -0.57
N THR A 294 25.16 3.10 -0.44
CA THR A 294 25.83 2.95 0.85
C THR A 294 27.00 3.92 0.90
N LEU A 295 27.01 4.79 1.90
CA LEU A 295 28.06 5.78 2.12
C LEU A 295 28.74 5.50 3.47
N SER A 296 30.07 5.52 3.49
CA SER A 296 30.86 5.41 4.72
C SER A 296 31.74 6.66 4.84
N GLY A 297 31.73 7.29 6.00
CA GLY A 297 32.38 8.58 6.20
C GLY A 297 32.26 9.09 7.63
N GLU A 298 32.44 10.39 7.81
CA GLU A 298 32.37 11.07 9.11
C GLU A 298 31.13 11.96 9.18
N ILE A 299 30.34 11.84 10.24
CA ILE A 299 29.27 12.79 10.55
C ILE A 299 29.93 14.04 11.12
N THR A 300 29.83 15.16 10.41
CA THR A 300 30.52 16.41 10.73
C THR A 300 29.60 17.49 11.29
N GLU A 301 28.32 17.46 10.92
CA GLU A 301 27.35 18.50 11.28
C GLU A 301 25.92 17.93 11.37
N ILE A 302 25.08 18.60 12.16
CA ILE A 302 23.65 18.35 12.25
C ILE A 302 22.90 19.63 11.87
N ILE A 303 21.97 19.51 10.92
CA ILE A 303 21.10 20.60 10.52
C ILE A 303 19.67 20.28 10.99
N SER A 304 19.11 21.18 11.80
CA SER A 304 17.76 21.07 12.35
C SER A 304 16.96 22.35 12.19
N ALA A 305 15.63 22.23 12.17
CA ALA A 305 14.75 23.39 12.07
C ALA A 305 14.75 24.26 13.34
N GLY A 306 14.92 23.62 14.51
CA GLY A 306 15.12 24.29 15.79
C GLY A 306 16.61 24.41 16.14
N MET A 307 16.95 25.43 16.92
CA MET A 307 18.31 25.57 17.49
C MET A 307 18.52 24.55 18.61
N PRO A 308 19.73 23.97 18.75
CA PRO A 308 20.08 23.15 19.91
C PRO A 308 19.95 23.91 21.24
N ASP A 309 19.73 23.16 22.31
CA ASP A 309 19.77 23.69 23.67
C ASP A 309 21.22 24.01 24.09
N THR A 310 21.40 24.65 25.25
CA THR A 310 22.73 25.10 25.72
C THR A 310 23.76 23.98 25.89
N ASP A 311 23.30 22.74 26.08
CA ASP A 311 24.14 21.54 26.18
C ASP A 311 24.36 20.83 24.83
N GLY A 312 23.92 21.44 23.72
CA GLY A 312 24.00 20.88 22.38
C GLY A 312 22.94 19.82 22.08
N SER A 313 22.04 19.51 23.01
CA SER A 313 20.97 18.54 22.78
C SER A 313 19.85 19.09 21.88
N LEU A 314 19.13 18.18 21.21
CA LEU A 314 17.98 18.49 20.36
C LEU A 314 16.77 17.67 20.82
N THR A 315 15.65 18.35 21.03
CA THR A 315 14.36 17.72 21.32
C THR A 315 13.68 17.26 20.04
N LEU A 316 12.78 16.28 20.18
CA LEU A 316 11.96 15.79 19.08
C LEU A 316 11.19 16.92 18.34
N THR A 317 10.75 17.95 19.07
CA THR A 317 10.04 19.10 18.48
C THR A 317 10.96 19.99 17.63
N GLN A 318 12.21 20.22 18.06
CA GLN A 318 13.21 20.93 17.26
C GLN A 318 13.55 20.18 15.95
N LEU A 319 13.42 18.85 15.98
CA LEU A 319 13.66 17.94 14.85
C LEU A 319 12.42 17.69 13.98
N ALA A 320 11.25 18.23 14.34
CA ALA A 320 10.00 17.95 13.64
C ALA A 320 10.01 18.49 12.19
N GLY A 321 10.57 19.68 11.99
CA GLY A 321 10.66 20.31 10.66
C GLY A 321 11.77 19.75 9.78
N GLN A 322 12.98 19.65 10.32
CA GLN A 322 14.16 19.16 9.61
C GLN A 322 15.09 18.45 10.60
N ALA A 323 15.65 17.34 10.17
CA ALA A 323 16.66 16.57 10.88
C ALA A 323 17.59 15.94 9.83
N THR A 324 18.71 16.61 9.57
CA THR A 324 19.69 16.21 8.56
C THR A 324 21.02 15.95 9.24
N LEU A 325 21.66 14.82 8.93
CA LEU A 325 23.07 14.57 9.24
C LEU A 325 23.90 14.97 8.03
N VAL A 326 24.99 15.69 8.23
CA VAL A 326 25.98 15.94 7.17
C VAL A 326 27.07 14.88 7.31
N LEU A 327 27.22 14.06 6.27
CA LEU A 327 28.23 13.00 6.19
C LEU A 327 29.29 13.38 5.15
N GLU A 328 30.55 13.52 5.57
CA GLU A 328 31.68 13.68 4.66
C GLU A 328 32.20 12.29 4.23
N SER A 329 32.13 12.00 2.94
CA SER A 329 32.58 10.73 2.35
C SER A 329 33.30 11.00 1.02
N ASP A 330 34.48 10.41 0.82
CA ASP A 330 35.32 10.59 -0.38
C ASP A 330 35.59 12.08 -0.75
N GLY A 331 35.73 12.95 0.27
CA GLY A 331 35.99 14.38 0.09
C GLY A 331 34.79 15.19 -0.42
N ARG A 332 33.58 14.64 -0.29
CA ARG A 332 32.30 15.30 -0.57
C ARG A 332 31.38 15.21 0.64
N GLU A 333 30.65 16.29 0.91
CA GLU A 333 29.57 16.30 1.90
C GLU A 333 28.26 15.83 1.28
N TYR A 334 27.53 15.02 2.04
CA TYR A 334 26.21 14.51 1.72
C TYR A 334 25.23 14.89 2.83
N GLY A 335 24.11 15.49 2.45
CA GLY A 335 22.97 15.61 3.35
C GLY A 335 22.27 14.25 3.45
N ILE A 336 22.12 13.75 4.68
CA ILE A 336 21.43 12.50 4.98
C ILE A 336 20.14 12.85 5.72
N GLY A 337 19.00 12.47 5.15
CA GLY A 337 17.68 12.65 5.71
C GLY A 337 17.06 11.32 6.14
N GLY A 338 15.94 11.39 6.87
CA GLY A 338 15.15 10.21 7.23
C GLY A 338 14.09 9.89 6.18
N ARG A 339 13.33 8.81 6.39
CA ARG A 339 12.26 8.41 5.46
C ARG A 339 11.28 9.54 5.10
N GLY A 340 11.15 9.81 3.80
CA GLY A 340 10.42 10.96 3.25
C GLY A 340 11.28 12.20 3.02
N ALA A 341 12.61 12.02 2.95
CA ALA A 341 13.56 13.10 2.72
C ALA A 341 13.40 13.69 1.32
N THR A 342 13.54 15.01 1.23
CA THR A 342 13.33 15.77 -0.02
C THR A 342 14.32 16.92 -0.20
N LEU A 343 15.00 17.32 0.88
CA LEU A 343 15.98 18.40 0.86
C LEU A 343 17.40 17.84 0.77
N GLU A 344 17.58 16.64 1.30
CA GLU A 344 18.84 15.93 1.43
C GLU A 344 19.26 15.20 0.14
N ASP A 345 20.48 14.67 0.11
CA ASP A 345 20.98 13.85 -0.99
C ASP A 345 20.51 12.39 -0.86
N VAL A 346 20.49 11.87 0.38
CA VAL A 346 20.18 10.46 0.68
C VAL A 346 19.05 10.34 1.68
N GLU A 347 18.08 9.47 1.39
CA GLU A 347 17.09 8.99 2.35
C GLU A 347 17.66 7.76 3.07
N ALA A 348 18.06 7.91 4.34
CA ALA A 348 18.62 6.83 5.14
C ALA A 348 17.55 5.81 5.57
N ARG A 349 17.88 4.53 5.39
CA ARG A 349 17.12 3.39 5.89
C ARG A 349 17.75 2.80 7.16
N ARG A 350 19.07 2.70 7.20
CA ARG A 350 19.86 2.26 8.36
C ARG A 350 21.11 3.14 8.47
N ILE A 351 21.42 3.58 9.68
CA ILE A 351 22.61 4.35 10.03
C ILE A 351 23.36 3.53 11.07
N VAL A 352 24.59 3.15 10.78
CA VAL A 352 25.48 2.44 11.69
C VAL A 352 26.56 3.42 12.12
N LEU A 353 26.68 3.66 13.42
CA LEU A 353 27.79 4.42 14.00
C LEU A 353 28.93 3.46 14.30
N ASP A 354 30.11 3.80 13.83
CA ASP A 354 31.33 3.07 14.17
C ASP A 354 31.86 3.58 15.52
N PRO A 355 32.47 2.70 16.34
CA PRO A 355 33.06 3.13 17.60
C PRO A 355 34.14 4.19 17.32
N PRO A 356 34.17 5.31 18.07
CA PRO A 356 35.22 6.31 17.91
C PRO A 356 36.59 5.66 18.17
N GLU A 357 37.60 6.01 17.37
CA GLU A 357 38.97 5.44 17.48
C GLU A 357 39.60 5.59 18.89
N SER A 358 39.04 6.43 19.76
CA SER A 358 39.58 6.77 21.09
C SER A 358 39.21 5.85 22.26
N LEU A 359 38.40 4.79 22.08
CA LEU A 359 38.06 3.85 23.18
C LEU A 359 38.89 2.54 23.19
N SER A 360 39.96 2.45 22.38
CA SER A 360 40.83 1.26 22.33
C SER A 360 42.12 1.36 23.16
N ASP A 361 42.47 2.53 23.70
CA ASP A 361 43.64 2.72 24.56
C ASP A 361 43.22 3.01 26.02
N GLY A 362 42.86 1.96 26.75
CA GLY A 362 42.44 2.07 28.15
C GLY A 362 42.46 0.77 28.93
N GLY A 363 43.42 -0.12 28.65
CA GLY A 363 43.59 -1.39 29.37
C GLY A 363 45.05 -1.74 29.58
N THR A 364 45.63 -1.25 30.67
CA THR A 364 46.76 -1.90 31.36
C THR A 364 46.32 -2.35 32.73
#